data_AF-A0A8B8AKT6-F1
#
_entry.id   AF-A0A8B8AKT6-F1
#
_cell.length_a   1.000
_cell.length_b   1.000
_cell.length_c   1.000
_cell.angle_alpha   90.00
_cell.angle_beta   90.00
_cell.angle_gamma   90.00
#
_symmetry.space_group_name_H-M   'P 1'
#
loop_
_entity.id
_entity.type
_entity.pdbx_description
1 polymer ?
#
loop_
_entity_poly.entity_id
_entity_poly.type
_entity_poly.pdbx_seq_one_letter_code
_entity_poly.pdbx_strand_id
1 'polypeptide(L)'
;MLVSFSAAIKRYFTSQKEEANRQRKNKTESHKKRQAPYERKKEKVKRRSMSIEKKSGWSKEKKAKVSNFLKLQEAHKYMSSDEEVDDGFLSHPYSWESEEWRRIKDSLDKKFLETCPPRSKRLLAKRTRGSVREQEPPKVDITHSWVIDES
;
A
#
# COMPACT_ATOMS: atom_id res chain seq x y z
N MET A 1 -22.93 4.42 -11.65
CA MET A 1 -21.96 5.31 -12.33
C MET A 1 -21.56 4.69 -13.65
N LEU A 2 -22.18 5.13 -14.75
CA LEU A 2 -21.79 4.74 -16.11
C LEU A 2 -20.49 5.47 -16.45
N VAL A 3 -19.35 4.78 -16.38
CA VAL A 3 -18.18 5.22 -17.13
C VAL A 3 -18.62 5.18 -18.60
N SER A 4 -18.72 6.34 -19.24
CA SER A 4 -19.07 6.47 -20.65
C SER A 4 -18.27 5.46 -21.48
N PHE A 5 -18.96 4.61 -22.24
CA PHE A 5 -18.38 3.55 -23.06
C PHE A 5 -17.23 4.07 -23.95
N SER A 6 -17.35 5.33 -24.40
CA SER A 6 -16.31 6.07 -25.14
C SER A 6 -15.01 6.26 -24.34
N ALA A 7 -15.10 6.57 -23.04
CA ALA A 7 -13.92 6.74 -22.19
C ALA A 7 -13.20 5.40 -21.93
N ALA A 8 -13.94 4.31 -21.79
CA ALA A 8 -13.37 2.98 -21.65
C ALA A 8 -12.61 2.54 -22.92
N ILE A 9 -13.20 2.77 -24.09
CA ILE A 9 -12.57 2.50 -25.39
C ILE A 9 -11.29 3.34 -25.57
N LYS A 10 -11.35 4.65 -25.28
CA LYS A 10 -10.16 5.52 -25.36
C LYS A 10 -9.04 5.01 -24.46
N ARG A 11 -9.35 4.65 -23.21
CA ARG A 11 -8.37 4.08 -22.26
C ARG A 11 -7.74 2.78 -22.75
N TYR A 12 -8.54 1.91 -23.36
CA TYR A 12 -8.05 0.65 -23.93
C TYR A 12 -7.01 0.92 -25.04
N PHE A 13 -7.36 1.75 -26.03
CA PHE A 13 -6.45 2.04 -27.13
C PHE A 13 -5.22 2.85 -26.72
N THR A 14 -5.33 3.76 -25.74
CA THR A 14 -4.16 4.44 -25.17
C THR A 14 -3.23 3.44 -24.47
N SER A 15 -3.79 2.51 -23.69
CA SER A 15 -3.01 1.46 -23.02
C SER A 15 -2.25 0.58 -24.02
N GLN A 16 -2.90 0.18 -25.12
CA GLN A 16 -2.28 -0.60 -26.20
C GLN A 16 -1.12 0.17 -26.87
N LYS A 17 -1.34 1.46 -27.18
CA LYS A 17 -0.31 2.33 -27.77
C LYS A 17 0.88 2.52 -26.83
N GLU A 18 0.63 2.71 -25.55
CA GLU A 18 1.68 2.82 -24.53
C GLU A 18 2.47 1.53 -24.35
N GLU A 19 1.79 0.38 -24.39
CA GLU A 19 2.45 -0.93 -24.32
C GLU A 19 3.35 -1.18 -25.53
N ALA A 20 2.86 -0.95 -26.74
CA ALA A 20 3.67 -1.04 -27.96
C ALA A 20 4.88 -0.10 -27.91
N ASN A 21 4.72 1.12 -27.40
CA ASN A 21 5.82 2.07 -27.21
C ASN A 21 6.84 1.61 -26.15
N ARG A 22 6.39 0.98 -25.05
CA ARG A 22 7.28 0.40 -24.03
C ARG A 22 8.10 -0.76 -24.58
N GLN A 23 7.45 -1.64 -25.36
CA GLN A 23 8.11 -2.76 -26.03
C GLN A 23 9.16 -2.26 -27.03
N ARG A 24 8.80 -1.33 -27.91
CA ARG A 24 9.75 -0.72 -28.87
C ARG A 24 10.98 -0.08 -28.21
N LYS A 25 10.81 0.46 -27.00
CA LYS A 25 11.89 1.12 -26.24
C LYS A 25 12.66 0.16 -25.31
N ASN A 26 12.36 -1.14 -25.31
CA ASN A 26 12.91 -2.13 -24.36
C ASN A 26 12.75 -1.71 -22.88
N LYS A 27 11.66 -1.00 -22.54
CA LYS A 27 11.39 -0.50 -21.17
C LYS A 27 10.40 -1.36 -20.39
N THR A 28 10.05 -2.54 -20.89
CA THR A 28 9.05 -3.42 -20.26
C THR A 28 9.48 -3.87 -18.86
N GLU A 29 10.74 -4.29 -18.70
CA GLU A 29 11.24 -4.73 -17.39
C GLU A 29 11.32 -3.59 -16.37
N SER A 30 11.83 -2.42 -16.77
CA SER A 30 11.91 -1.26 -15.87
C SER A 30 10.53 -0.78 -15.44
N HIS A 31 9.53 -0.86 -16.33
CA HIS A 31 8.15 -0.60 -15.99
C HIS A 31 7.60 -1.62 -14.97
N LYS A 32 7.79 -2.92 -15.21
CA LYS A 32 7.38 -3.98 -14.26
C LYS A 32 8.03 -3.79 -12.88
N LYS A 33 9.33 -3.50 -12.84
CA LYS A 33 10.10 -3.22 -11.61
C LYS A 33 9.55 -2.03 -10.83
N ARG A 34 8.96 -1.03 -11.50
CA ARG A 34 8.31 0.14 -10.85
C ARG A 34 6.86 -0.14 -10.44
N GLN A 35 6.11 -0.85 -11.28
CA GLN A 35 4.69 -1.08 -11.07
C GLN A 35 4.42 -2.09 -9.95
N ALA A 36 5.20 -3.17 -9.86
CA ALA A 36 4.96 -4.21 -8.87
C ALA A 36 5.07 -3.69 -7.41
N PRO A 37 6.10 -2.91 -7.01
CA PRO A 37 6.15 -2.29 -5.69
C PRO A 37 4.98 -1.32 -5.44
N TYR A 38 4.59 -0.54 -6.45
CA TYR A 38 3.48 0.40 -6.35
C TYR A 38 2.15 -0.30 -6.06
N GLU A 39 1.82 -1.35 -6.83
CA GLU A 39 0.60 -2.13 -6.64
C GLU A 39 0.60 -2.85 -5.28
N ARG A 40 1.75 -3.38 -4.84
CA ARG A 40 1.89 -3.96 -3.50
C ARG A 40 1.56 -2.95 -2.39
N LYS A 41 2.06 -1.72 -2.51
CA LYS A 41 1.77 -0.65 -1.55
C LYS A 41 0.28 -0.30 -1.53
N LYS A 42 -0.38 -0.21 -2.69
CA LYS A 42 -1.83 0.01 -2.76
C LYS A 42 -2.63 -1.12 -2.12
N GLU A 43 -2.23 -2.36 -2.36
CA GLU A 43 -2.89 -3.52 -1.75
C GLU A 43 -2.75 -3.51 -0.22
N LYS A 44 -1.60 -3.07 0.34
CA LYS A 44 -1.45 -2.83 1.79
C LYS A 44 -2.45 -1.82 2.32
N VAL A 45 -2.61 -0.67 1.64
CA VAL A 45 -3.62 0.35 1.99
C VAL A 45 -5.01 -0.29 2.01
N LYS A 46 -5.39 -0.98 0.94
CA LYS A 46 -6.71 -1.61 0.80
C LYS A 46 -7.01 -2.58 1.95
N ARG A 47 -6.09 -3.50 2.25
CA ARG A 47 -6.26 -4.49 3.34
C ARG A 47 -6.43 -3.82 4.69
N ARG A 48 -5.64 -2.79 4.97
CA ARG A 48 -5.70 -2.02 6.22
C ARG A 48 -7.01 -1.25 6.33
N SER A 49 -7.46 -0.60 5.26
CA SER A 49 -8.76 0.09 5.21
C SER A 49 -9.92 -0.84 5.53
N MET A 50 -9.95 -2.04 4.92
CA MET A 50 -10.97 -3.05 5.22
C MET A 50 -10.90 -3.58 6.67
N SER A 51 -9.72 -3.55 7.28
CA SER A 51 -9.50 -4.09 8.63
C SER A 51 -9.88 -3.10 9.72
N ILE A 52 -9.91 -1.78 9.43
CA ILE A 52 -10.32 -0.74 10.39
C ILE A 52 -11.74 -0.98 10.89
N GLU A 53 -12.68 -1.27 9.99
CA GLU A 53 -14.08 -1.50 10.34
C GLU A 53 -14.21 -2.70 11.28
N LYS A 54 -13.50 -3.78 10.96
CA LYS A 54 -13.46 -5.03 11.71
C LYS A 54 -12.67 -4.95 13.01
N LYS A 55 -11.92 -3.87 13.26
CA LYS A 55 -11.07 -3.75 14.45
C LYS A 55 -11.93 -3.47 15.68
N SER A 56 -11.95 -4.40 16.63
CA SER A 56 -12.53 -4.19 17.96
C SER A 56 -11.53 -3.48 18.89
N GLY A 57 -12.05 -2.75 19.88
CA GLY A 57 -11.24 -2.06 20.91
C GLY A 57 -10.65 -0.72 20.49
N TRP A 58 -10.93 -0.21 19.28
CA TRP A 58 -10.58 1.16 18.89
C TRP A 58 -11.77 2.10 19.04
N SER A 59 -11.53 3.29 19.57
CA SER A 59 -12.53 4.36 19.61
C SER A 59 -12.96 4.77 18.20
N LYS A 60 -14.17 5.33 18.09
CA LYS A 60 -14.69 5.85 16.81
C LYS A 60 -13.77 6.91 16.22
N GLU A 61 -13.24 7.79 17.07
CA GLU A 61 -12.27 8.83 16.69
C GLU A 61 -10.99 8.25 16.12
N LYS A 62 -10.40 7.23 16.77
CA LYS A 62 -9.20 6.57 16.27
C LYS A 62 -9.45 5.90 14.92
N LYS A 63 -10.60 5.22 14.76
CA LYS A 63 -10.99 4.65 13.46
C LYS A 63 -11.14 5.71 12.39
N ALA A 64 -11.75 6.86 12.70
CA ALA A 64 -11.92 7.97 11.78
C ALA A 64 -10.58 8.60 11.39
N LYS A 65 -9.70 8.90 12.36
CA LYS A 65 -8.33 9.43 12.15
C LYS A 65 -7.57 8.57 11.14
N VAL A 66 -7.52 7.26 11.37
CA VAL A 66 -6.78 6.32 10.50
C VAL A 66 -7.49 6.10 9.16
N SER A 67 -8.82 6.01 9.14
CA SER A 67 -9.60 5.83 7.91
C SER A 67 -9.46 7.03 6.96
N ASN A 68 -9.53 8.25 7.49
CA ASN A 68 -9.34 9.47 6.72
C ASN A 68 -7.95 9.53 6.11
N PHE A 69 -6.91 9.19 6.89
CA PHE A 69 -5.54 9.10 6.39
C PHE A 69 -5.38 8.06 5.25
N LEU A 70 -5.93 6.85 5.42
CA LEU A 70 -5.83 5.81 4.39
C LEU A 70 -6.63 6.10 3.11
N LYS A 71 -7.58 7.04 3.14
CA LYS A 71 -8.33 7.49 1.97
C LYS A 71 -7.58 8.51 1.11
N LEU A 72 -6.46 9.05 1.61
CA LEU A 72 -5.61 9.94 0.82
C LEU A 72 -5.12 9.22 -0.45
N GLN A 73 -5.13 9.94 -1.58
CA GLN A 73 -4.63 9.40 -2.87
C GLN A 73 -3.19 8.87 -2.75
N GLU A 74 -2.40 9.53 -1.91
CA GLU A 74 -0.98 9.23 -1.70
C GLU A 74 -0.71 8.35 -0.48
N ALA A 75 -1.72 7.77 0.17
CA ALA A 75 -1.55 6.91 1.35
C ALA A 75 -0.57 5.76 1.11
N HIS A 76 -0.50 5.26 -0.12
CA HIS A 76 0.44 4.21 -0.53
C HIS A 76 1.92 4.59 -0.33
N LYS A 77 2.27 5.89 -0.34
CA LYS A 77 3.65 6.37 -0.09
C LYS A 77 4.09 6.08 1.35
N TYR A 78 3.15 5.94 2.29
CA TYR A 78 3.38 5.67 3.71
C TYR A 78 3.41 4.17 4.07
N MET A 79 3.39 3.32 3.04
CA MET A 79 3.48 1.87 3.20
C MET A 79 4.92 1.42 3.02
N SER A 80 5.36 0.51 3.89
CA SER A 80 6.69 -0.10 3.84
C SER A 80 7.02 -0.66 2.45
N SER A 81 8.31 -0.62 2.11
CA SER A 81 8.82 -1.28 0.90
C SER A 81 8.79 -2.80 1.07
N ASP A 82 8.49 -3.54 0.01
CA ASP A 82 8.58 -5.00 -0.01
C ASP A 82 9.68 -5.44 -0.99
N GLU A 83 10.63 -6.23 -0.49
CA GLU A 83 11.65 -6.96 -1.24
C GLU A 83 11.24 -8.43 -1.36
N GLU A 84 11.35 -8.98 -2.57
CA GLU A 84 11.03 -10.39 -2.85
C GLU A 84 12.21 -11.27 -2.40
N VAL A 85 11.90 -12.32 -1.64
CA VAL A 85 12.85 -13.34 -1.19
C VAL A 85 12.23 -14.72 -1.41
N ASP A 86 13.05 -15.78 -1.39
CA ASP A 86 12.60 -17.15 -1.73
C ASP A 86 11.36 -17.59 -0.94
N ASP A 87 11.27 -17.22 0.33
CA ASP A 87 10.17 -17.58 1.24
C ASP A 87 9.06 -16.52 1.36
N GLY A 88 9.01 -15.53 0.47
CA GLY A 88 7.97 -14.50 0.42
C GLY A 88 8.52 -13.09 0.27
N PHE A 89 8.29 -12.24 1.28
CA PHE A 89 8.70 -10.83 1.22
C PHE A 89 9.34 -10.33 2.52
N LEU A 90 10.40 -9.54 2.38
CA LEU A 90 10.92 -8.67 3.44
C LEU A 90 10.25 -7.29 3.35
N SER A 91 9.51 -6.93 4.39
CA SER A 91 8.88 -5.61 4.52
C SER A 91 9.80 -4.68 5.32
N HIS A 92 10.30 -3.65 4.66
CA HIS A 92 11.22 -2.66 5.22
C HIS A 92 10.45 -1.40 5.69
N PRO A 93 10.41 -1.12 7.01
CA PRO A 93 9.89 0.15 7.52
C PRO A 93 10.81 1.31 7.10
N TYR A 94 10.27 2.53 7.10
CA TYR A 94 11.05 3.74 6.79
C TYR A 94 11.61 4.39 8.04
N SER A 95 12.75 5.08 7.90
CA SER A 95 13.43 5.75 9.02
C SER A 95 12.55 6.81 9.70
N TRP A 96 11.92 7.66 8.90
CA TRP A 96 10.98 8.70 9.36
C TRP A 96 9.66 8.17 9.90
N GLU A 97 9.40 6.87 9.88
CA GLU A 97 8.09 6.34 10.21
C GLU A 97 7.83 6.38 11.73
N SER A 98 6.78 7.08 12.18
CA SER A 98 6.48 7.18 13.61
C SER A 98 6.15 5.84 14.25
N GLU A 99 6.46 5.69 15.54
CA GLU A 99 6.14 4.47 16.28
C GLU A 99 4.61 4.25 16.39
N GLU A 100 3.83 5.32 16.55
CA GLU A 100 2.36 5.25 16.54
C GLU A 100 1.87 4.60 15.25
N TRP A 101 2.40 5.04 14.10
CA TRP A 101 2.00 4.51 12.81
C TRP A 101 2.42 3.06 12.61
N ARG A 102 3.63 2.68 13.02
CA ARG A 102 4.10 1.28 13.01
C ARG A 102 3.12 0.38 13.77
N ARG A 103 2.80 0.73 15.02
CA ARG A 103 1.87 -0.03 15.88
C ARG A 103 0.48 -0.14 15.27
N ILE A 104 0.00 0.93 14.63
CA ILE A 104 -1.30 0.94 13.93
C ILE A 104 -1.29 -0.04 12.76
N LYS A 105 -0.26 -0.01 11.91
CA LYS A 105 -0.12 -0.95 10.78
C LYS A 105 -0.09 -2.39 11.25
N ASP A 106 0.74 -2.71 12.24
CA ASP A 106 0.86 -4.06 12.77
C ASP A 106 -0.47 -4.57 13.35
N SER A 107 -1.20 -3.70 14.05
CA SER A 107 -2.52 -4.03 14.60
C SER A 107 -3.56 -4.34 13.50
N LEU A 108 -3.54 -3.58 12.41
CA LEU A 108 -4.43 -3.77 11.26
C LEU A 108 -4.05 -5.01 10.46
N ASP A 109 -2.75 -5.26 10.26
CA ASP A 109 -2.26 -6.44 9.54
C ASP A 109 -2.57 -7.72 10.32
N LYS A 110 -2.39 -7.70 11.65
CA LYS A 110 -2.85 -8.79 12.53
C LYS A 110 -4.35 -9.03 12.39
N LYS A 111 -5.16 -7.96 12.42
CA LYS A 111 -6.62 -8.08 12.28
C LYS A 111 -7.04 -8.60 10.91
N PHE A 112 -6.33 -8.21 9.86
CA PHE A 112 -6.53 -8.75 8.52
C PHE A 112 -6.32 -10.26 8.52
N LEU A 113 -5.21 -10.75 9.08
CA LEU A 113 -4.90 -12.19 9.12
C LEU A 113 -5.86 -13.02 9.99
N GLU A 114 -6.45 -12.42 11.02
CA GLU A 114 -7.50 -13.02 11.85
C GLU A 114 -8.83 -13.14 11.10
N THR A 115 -9.17 -12.13 10.28
CA THR A 115 -10.47 -12.05 9.57
C THR A 115 -10.42 -12.57 8.15
N CYS A 116 -9.24 -12.95 7.66
CA CYS A 116 -9.03 -13.49 6.32
C CYS A 116 -9.52 -14.95 6.28
N PRO A 117 -10.35 -15.33 5.28
CA PRO A 117 -10.77 -16.71 5.12
C PRO A 117 -9.57 -17.67 4.99
N PRO A 118 -9.65 -18.90 5.54
CA PRO A 118 -8.53 -19.85 5.53
C PRO A 118 -7.94 -20.10 4.13
N ARG A 119 -8.80 -20.22 3.11
CA ARG A 119 -8.37 -20.39 1.71
C ARG A 119 -7.52 -19.22 1.22
N SER A 120 -7.99 -17.99 1.45
CA SER A 120 -7.26 -16.78 1.06
C SER A 120 -5.96 -16.63 1.84
N LYS A 121 -5.97 -16.98 3.13
CA LYS A 121 -4.78 -16.93 3.99
C LYS A 121 -3.64 -17.83 3.48
N ARG A 122 -3.95 -19.01 2.93
CA ARG A 122 -2.95 -19.92 2.31
C ARG A 122 -2.29 -19.33 1.06
N LEU A 123 -2.98 -18.44 0.35
CA LEU A 123 -2.46 -17.76 -0.84
C LEU A 123 -1.66 -16.49 -0.51
N LEU A 124 -1.65 -16.07 0.76
CA LEU A 124 -0.84 -14.92 1.17
C LEU A 124 0.61 -15.34 1.31
N ALA A 125 1.47 -14.75 0.47
CA ALA A 125 2.91 -14.82 0.68
C ALA A 125 3.27 -14.31 2.08
N LYS A 126 4.17 -15.05 2.75
CA LYS A 126 4.70 -14.68 4.06
C LYS A 126 5.39 -13.33 3.96
N ARG A 127 5.25 -12.53 5.02
CA ARG A 127 5.93 -11.24 5.17
C ARG A 127 6.70 -11.24 6.47
N THR A 128 8.00 -11.02 6.38
CA THR A 128 8.89 -10.87 7.52
C THR A 128 9.36 -9.42 7.57
N ARG A 129 9.78 -8.97 8.76
CA ARG A 129 10.28 -7.62 8.93
C ARG A 129 11.73 -7.56 8.47
N GLY A 130 12.01 -6.67 7.53
CA GLY A 130 13.38 -6.38 7.07
C GLY A 130 14.02 -5.23 7.84
N SER A 131 15.20 -4.81 7.39
CA SER A 131 15.90 -3.63 7.88
C SER A 131 15.13 -2.34 7.61
N VAL A 132 15.42 -1.29 8.38
CA VAL A 132 14.93 0.06 8.10
C VAL A 132 15.54 0.53 6.77
N ARG A 133 14.72 1.18 5.93
CA ARG A 133 15.20 1.83 4.70
C ARG A 133 15.18 3.34 4.86
N GLU A 134 16.29 3.95 4.45
CA GLU A 134 16.36 5.39 4.26
C GLU A 134 15.56 5.79 3.02
N GLN A 135 14.62 6.70 3.22
CA GLN A 135 13.82 7.31 2.17
C GLN A 135 13.37 8.69 2.66
N GLU A 136 13.30 9.68 1.77
CA GLU A 136 12.75 10.98 2.16
C GLU A 136 11.27 10.85 2.60
N PRO A 137 10.88 11.54 3.69
CA PRO A 137 9.49 11.58 4.11
C PRO A 137 8.62 12.22 3.02
N PRO A 138 7.40 11.71 2.78
CA PRO A 138 6.43 12.41 1.93
C PRO A 138 6.15 13.81 2.49
N LYS A 139 5.78 14.77 1.63
CA LYS A 139 5.27 16.07 2.10
C LYS A 139 3.95 15.83 2.85
N VAL A 140 3.90 16.20 4.12
CA VAL A 140 2.77 15.94 5.01
C VAL A 140 1.97 17.20 5.24
N ASP A 141 0.65 17.07 5.15
CA ASP A 141 -0.28 18.07 5.70
C ASP A 141 -0.26 17.97 7.23
N ILE A 142 -0.24 19.10 7.94
CA ILE A 142 -0.12 19.21 9.41
C ILE A 142 -1.11 18.26 10.11
N THR A 143 -2.28 18.03 9.52
CA THR A 143 -3.32 17.12 10.02
C THR A 143 -2.88 15.64 10.14
N HIS A 144 -1.79 15.24 9.48
CA HIS A 144 -1.27 13.88 9.43
C HIS A 144 0.19 13.75 9.90
N SER A 145 0.72 14.77 10.58
CA SER A 145 2.11 14.79 11.10
C SER A 145 2.42 13.59 11.99
N TRP A 146 1.43 13.07 12.73
CA TRP A 146 1.55 11.89 13.61
C TRP A 146 2.08 10.61 12.94
N VAL A 147 2.12 10.56 11.61
CA VAL A 147 2.65 9.41 10.83
C VAL A 147 4.17 9.46 10.67
N ILE A 148 4.75 10.63 10.89
CA ILE A 148 6.18 10.91 10.77
C ILE A 148 6.77 11.12 12.17
N ASP A 149 7.96 10.55 12.37
CA ASP A 149 8.83 10.86 13.50
C ASP A 149 9.63 12.12 13.15
N GLU A 150 9.51 13.18 13.96
CA GLU A 150 10.25 14.44 13.77
C GLU A 150 11.67 14.38 14.38
N SER A 151 12.15 13.18 14.71
CA SER A 151 13.47 12.94 15.33
C SER A 151 14.65 13.35 14.45
#